data_AF-A0A7V4SMS5-F1
#
_entry.id   AF-A0A7V4SMS5-F1
#
_cell.length_a   1.000
_cell.length_b   1.000
_cell.length_c   1.000
_cell.angle_alpha   90.00
_cell.angle_beta   90.00
_cell.angle_gamma   90.00
#
_symmetry.space_group_name_H-M   'P 1'
#
loop_
_entity.id
_entity.type
_entity.pdbx_description
1 polymer ?
#
loop_
_entity_poly.entity_id
_entity_poly.type
_entity_poly.pdbx_seq_one_letter_code
_entity_poly.pdbx_strand_id
1 'polypeptide(L)'
;MARGLGWPGPPGAPIRVSAQVPRGGPEGAAWAVVRRRAEWAIPGLQIHEEPCDPPCRFNLSVVRPSAGAIVWDMIPDQNAEAPFLGLLESLARGSRPVGPDTLSALENLVELPAVTVYGARWCSASAGVMALACSLAAADPRLSLHLVDAEAVPEEALPPALSAVPWTVIGSGETRLFGSLKEEEALAAIRAAAEGNGGRHTLAHLLRRKKREEAGLLLAAGILSPRDAGWLASRAPDLGVRLAATLLLSELASRDRALAGESVPPLLEGLRSTEARIRGDSAFALGEVGDPEALHALEEALGDGDEEVREAASEALQKIRERLALGG
;
A
#
# COMPACT_ATOMS: atom_id res chain seq x y z
N MET A 1 24.28 7.23 21.70
CA MET A 1 23.74 6.48 22.86
C MET A 1 22.33 6.97 23.14
N ALA A 2 21.34 6.44 22.42
CA ALA A 2 19.94 6.76 22.65
C ALA A 2 19.48 6.02 23.91
N ARG A 3 19.09 6.77 24.94
CA ARG A 3 18.47 6.23 26.15
C ARG A 3 17.16 5.56 25.74
N GLY A 4 17.01 4.29 26.09
CA GLY A 4 15.81 3.51 25.86
C GLY A 4 14.58 4.23 26.38
N LEU A 5 13.69 4.61 25.46
CA LEU A 5 12.31 4.94 25.77
C LEU A 5 11.64 3.61 26.09
N GLY A 6 11.48 3.34 27.38
CA GLY A 6 10.83 2.13 27.88
C GLY A 6 9.43 1.99 27.29
N TRP A 7 9.26 0.94 26.48
CA TRP A 7 7.98 0.39 26.07
C TRP A 7 8.01 -1.13 26.31
N PRO A 8 6.93 -1.73 26.85
CA PRO A 8 5.68 -1.10 27.24
C PRO A 8 5.81 -0.34 28.57
N GLY A 9 4.83 0.53 28.87
CA GLY A 9 4.57 0.85 30.27
C GLY A 9 4.48 -0.45 31.08
N PRO A 10 4.70 -0.43 32.41
CA PRO A 10 4.68 -1.67 33.19
C PRO A 10 3.40 -2.47 32.87
N PRO A 11 3.49 -3.80 32.66
CA PRO A 11 2.31 -4.64 32.43
C PRO A 11 1.20 -4.29 33.41
N GLY A 12 -0.01 -4.02 32.90
CA GLY A 12 -1.14 -3.56 33.71
C GLY A 12 -1.32 -2.04 33.82
N ALA A 13 -0.57 -1.22 33.07
CA ALA A 13 -0.92 0.19 32.90
C ALA A 13 -2.32 0.32 32.26
N PRO A 14 -3.21 1.20 32.76
CA PRO A 14 -4.57 1.30 32.26
C PRO A 14 -4.59 1.80 30.82
N ILE A 15 -5.21 1.03 29.93
CA ILE A 15 -5.48 1.48 28.56
C ILE A 15 -6.58 2.53 28.62
N ARG A 16 -6.35 3.65 27.92
CA ARG A 16 -7.34 4.71 27.76
C ARG A 16 -7.87 4.73 26.33
N VAL A 17 -9.19 4.69 26.22
CA VAL A 17 -9.93 4.82 24.97
C VAL A 17 -10.82 6.04 25.08
N SER A 18 -10.81 6.89 24.06
CA SER A 18 -11.75 8.01 23.91
C SER A 18 -12.64 7.74 22.71
N ALA A 19 -13.95 7.75 22.90
CA ALA A 19 -14.93 7.47 21.85
C ALA A 19 -15.94 8.60 21.73
N GLN A 20 -16.10 9.13 20.52
CA GLN A 20 -17.22 9.97 20.12
C GLN A 20 -18.35 9.08 19.62
N VAL A 21 -19.50 9.13 20.31
CA VAL A 21 -20.60 8.18 20.11
C VAL A 21 -21.87 8.94 19.72
N PRO A 22 -22.50 8.62 18.58
CA PRO A 22 -23.77 9.22 18.20
C PRO A 22 -24.87 8.97 19.25
N ARG A 23 -25.66 10.01 19.55
CA ARG A 23 -26.79 9.87 20.48
C ARG A 23 -27.91 9.01 19.89
N GLY A 24 -28.14 7.85 20.52
CA GLY A 24 -29.19 6.92 20.12
C GLY A 24 -28.89 6.22 18.78
N GLY A 25 -29.86 5.45 18.29
CA GLY A 25 -29.72 4.71 17.03
C GLY A 25 -28.93 3.39 17.13
N PRO A 26 -28.83 2.67 16.01
CA PRO A 26 -28.21 1.33 15.97
C PRO A 26 -26.71 1.36 16.31
N GLU A 27 -26.03 2.46 15.98
CA GLU A 27 -24.60 2.65 16.21
C GLU A 27 -24.24 2.71 17.70
N GLY A 28 -24.92 3.58 18.46
CA GLY A 28 -24.71 3.67 19.91
C GLY A 28 -25.08 2.36 20.63
N ALA A 29 -26.11 1.65 20.15
CA ALA A 29 -26.50 0.35 20.70
C ALA A 29 -25.43 -0.74 20.44
N ALA A 30 -24.88 -0.80 19.23
CA ALA A 30 -23.81 -1.71 18.87
C ALA A 30 -22.54 -1.45 19.70
N TRP A 31 -22.13 -0.17 19.80
CA TRP A 31 -21.00 0.22 20.63
C TRP A 31 -21.19 -0.16 22.10
N ALA A 32 -22.39 0.04 22.68
CA ALA A 32 -22.65 -0.34 24.06
C ALA A 32 -22.46 -1.84 24.34
N VAL A 33 -22.68 -2.71 23.33
CA VAL A 33 -22.40 -4.15 23.45
C VAL A 33 -20.90 -4.42 23.44
N VAL A 34 -20.18 -3.85 22.46
CA VAL A 34 -18.73 -4.00 22.32
C VAL A 34 -18.00 -3.47 23.56
N ARG A 35 -18.41 -2.29 24.04
CA ARG A 35 -17.88 -1.64 25.24
C ARG A 35 -17.92 -2.56 26.46
N ARG A 36 -19.08 -3.16 26.76
CA ARG A 36 -19.23 -4.08 27.90
C ARG A 36 -18.30 -5.29 27.79
N ARG A 37 -18.12 -5.82 26.57
CA ARG A 37 -17.21 -6.94 26.32
C ARG A 37 -15.75 -6.52 26.49
N ALA A 38 -15.38 -5.33 26.02
CA ALA A 38 -14.03 -4.78 26.21
C ALA A 38 -13.72 -4.53 27.70
N GLU A 39 -14.63 -3.91 28.45
CA GLU A 39 -14.51 -3.69 29.89
C GLU A 39 -14.38 -5.02 30.67
N TRP A 40 -15.12 -6.05 30.23
CA TRP A 40 -15.03 -7.38 30.84
C TRP A 40 -13.72 -8.10 30.50
N ALA A 41 -13.25 -8.01 29.26
CA ALA A 41 -12.05 -8.71 28.79
C ALA A 41 -10.75 -8.06 29.25
N ILE A 42 -10.74 -6.74 29.48
CA ILE A 42 -9.54 -5.93 29.72
C ILE A 42 -9.61 -5.27 31.10
N PRO A 43 -9.06 -5.90 32.15
CA PRO A 43 -9.00 -5.31 33.48
C PRO A 43 -8.30 -3.95 33.46
N GLY A 44 -8.95 -2.93 34.03
CA GLY A 44 -8.38 -1.58 34.11
C GLY A 44 -8.52 -0.75 32.83
N LEU A 45 -9.27 -1.22 31.83
CA LEU A 45 -9.64 -0.40 30.67
C LEU A 45 -10.46 0.81 31.11
N GLN A 46 -10.05 1.99 30.65
CA GLN A 46 -10.73 3.26 30.89
C GLN A 46 -11.30 3.76 29.58
N ILE A 47 -12.62 3.85 29.49
CA ILE A 47 -13.34 4.34 28.32
C ILE A 47 -13.98 5.69 28.67
N HIS A 48 -13.60 6.73 27.93
CA HIS A 48 -14.21 8.04 27.98
C HIS A 48 -15.13 8.21 26.76
N GLU A 49 -16.42 8.49 27.01
CA GLU A 49 -17.40 8.66 25.95
C GLU A 49 -17.86 10.12 25.86
N GLU A 50 -17.79 10.66 24.65
CA GLU A 50 -18.34 11.97 24.32
C GLU A 50 -19.55 11.77 23.40
N PRO A 51 -20.78 12.01 23.90
CA PRO A 51 -21.96 11.92 23.05
C PRO A 51 -21.97 13.06 22.05
N CYS A 52 -22.27 12.76 20.79
CA CYS A 52 -22.36 13.75 19.72
C CYS A 52 -23.74 13.72 19.05
N ASP A 53 -24.21 14.89 18.60
CA ASP A 53 -25.47 15.02 17.87
C ASP A 53 -25.22 14.80 16.36
N PRO A 54 -26.10 14.08 15.64
CA PRO A 54 -26.01 13.90 14.19
C PRO A 54 -25.92 15.26 13.44
N PRO A 55 -25.11 15.39 12.36
CA PRO A 55 -24.41 14.33 11.62
C PRO A 55 -22.97 14.12 12.12
N CYS A 56 -22.77 13.72 13.37
CA CYS A 56 -21.49 13.20 13.82
C CYS A 56 -21.30 11.74 13.40
N ARG A 57 -20.05 11.32 13.22
CA ARG A 57 -19.66 9.93 12.95
C ARG A 57 -19.04 9.32 14.20
N PHE A 58 -19.17 8.00 14.34
CA PHE A 58 -18.43 7.27 15.36
C PHE A 58 -16.92 7.44 15.12
N ASN A 59 -16.19 7.85 16.15
CA ASN A 59 -14.74 7.92 16.15
C ASN A 59 -14.22 7.41 17.49
N LEU A 60 -13.24 6.54 17.46
CA LEU A 60 -12.61 6.01 18.66
C LEU A 60 -11.10 6.11 18.52
N SER A 61 -10.44 6.65 19.55
CA SER A 61 -8.99 6.73 19.63
C SER A 61 -8.47 5.96 20.85
N VAL A 62 -7.40 5.20 20.64
CA VAL A 62 -6.65 4.57 21.73
C VAL A 62 -5.51 5.51 22.11
N VAL A 63 -5.56 6.05 23.32
CA VAL A 63 -4.62 7.08 23.80
C VAL A 63 -3.28 6.43 24.15
N ARG A 64 -2.22 6.81 23.44
CA ARG A 64 -0.84 6.38 23.70
C ARG A 64 0.04 7.61 24.02
N PRO A 65 0.62 7.76 25.22
CA PRO A 65 1.26 9.00 25.67
C PRO A 65 2.46 9.53 24.85
N SER A 66 3.05 8.72 23.98
CA SER A 66 4.26 9.08 23.20
C SER A 66 4.42 8.26 21.92
N ALA A 67 3.30 7.80 21.36
CA ALA A 67 3.28 6.77 20.31
C ALA A 67 2.40 7.22 19.12
N GLY A 68 2.44 6.49 18.02
CA GLY A 68 1.53 6.71 16.90
C GLY A 68 0.07 6.75 17.35
N ALA A 69 -0.81 7.40 16.61
CA ALA A 69 -2.24 7.34 16.91
C ALA A 69 -2.81 5.97 16.51
N ILE A 70 -3.77 5.42 17.28
CA ILE A 70 -4.64 4.34 16.78
C ILE A 70 -6.06 4.88 16.77
N VAL A 71 -6.64 4.97 15.58
CA VAL A 71 -7.95 5.59 15.35
C VAL A 71 -8.86 4.62 14.62
N TRP A 72 -10.11 4.57 15.05
CA TRP A 72 -11.21 3.82 14.47
C TRP A 72 -12.33 4.79 14.08
N ASP A 73 -12.53 4.98 12.78
CA ASP A 73 -13.68 5.72 12.21
C ASP A 73 -14.82 4.76 11.84
N MET A 74 -14.87 3.62 12.53
CA MET A 74 -15.92 2.62 12.40
C MET A 74 -16.22 2.04 13.78
N ILE A 75 -17.45 1.57 13.97
CA ILE A 75 -17.82 0.86 15.19
C ILE A 75 -17.17 -0.53 15.14
N PRO A 76 -16.38 -0.91 16.15
CA PRO A 76 -15.71 -2.21 16.19
C PRO A 76 -16.66 -3.34 16.61
N ASP A 77 -17.77 -3.52 15.89
CA ASP A 77 -18.69 -4.66 16.05
C ASP A 77 -18.55 -5.65 14.88
N GLN A 78 -19.38 -6.71 14.87
CA GLN A 78 -19.37 -7.73 13.81
C GLN A 78 -17.95 -8.28 13.59
N ASN A 79 -17.43 -8.26 12.36
CA ASN A 79 -16.08 -8.75 12.05
C ASN A 79 -14.95 -7.81 12.50
N ALA A 80 -15.28 -6.57 12.88
CA ALA A 80 -14.32 -5.60 13.41
C ALA A 80 -14.07 -5.77 14.93
N GLU A 81 -14.97 -6.48 15.63
CA GLU A 81 -14.88 -6.69 17.08
C GLU A 81 -13.65 -7.49 17.51
N ALA A 82 -13.38 -8.62 16.86
CA ALA A 82 -12.23 -9.46 17.22
C ALA A 82 -10.88 -8.75 17.00
N PRO A 83 -10.62 -8.05 15.86
CA PRO A 83 -9.45 -7.19 15.71
C PRO A 83 -9.31 -6.14 16.82
N PHE A 84 -10.41 -5.48 17.20
CA PHE A 84 -10.41 -4.46 18.25
C PHE A 84 -10.07 -5.02 19.63
N LEU A 85 -10.75 -6.10 20.05
CA LEU A 85 -10.45 -6.74 21.33
C LEU A 85 -9.02 -7.31 21.37
N GLY A 86 -8.56 -7.92 20.27
CA GLY A 86 -7.20 -8.42 20.15
C GLY A 86 -6.13 -7.33 20.26
N LEU A 87 -6.40 -6.14 19.71
CA LEU A 87 -5.54 -4.96 19.90
C LEU A 87 -5.46 -4.58 21.38
N LEU A 88 -6.61 -4.40 22.05
CA LEU A 88 -6.65 -4.00 23.44
C LEU A 88 -5.97 -5.03 24.35
N GLU A 89 -6.20 -6.33 24.12
CA GLU A 89 -5.51 -7.40 24.84
C GLU A 89 -4.00 -7.31 24.67
N SER A 90 -3.54 -7.08 23.43
CA SER A 90 -2.11 -7.00 23.14
C SER A 90 -1.46 -5.81 23.82
N LEU A 91 -2.12 -4.65 23.78
CA LEU A 91 -1.66 -3.45 24.48
C LEU A 91 -1.64 -3.65 26.00
N ALA A 92 -2.65 -4.32 26.58
CA ALA A 92 -2.77 -4.52 28.02
C ALA A 92 -1.67 -5.43 28.56
N ARG A 93 -1.33 -6.47 27.78
CA ARG A 93 -0.29 -7.44 28.10
C ARG A 93 1.10 -6.96 27.68
N GLY A 94 1.21 -5.89 26.90
CA GLY A 94 2.46 -5.47 26.28
C GLY A 94 3.02 -6.52 25.32
N SER A 95 2.16 -7.34 24.69
CA SER A 95 2.58 -8.36 23.75
C SER A 95 2.92 -7.75 22.39
N ARG A 96 3.77 -8.46 21.63
CA ARG A 96 4.15 -8.10 20.26
C ARG A 96 3.75 -9.24 19.32
N PRO A 97 2.49 -9.29 18.86
CA PRO A 97 1.90 -10.45 18.20
C PRO A 97 2.25 -10.53 16.70
N VAL A 98 3.55 -10.46 16.38
CA VAL A 98 4.10 -10.57 15.02
C VAL A 98 5.32 -11.49 15.03
N GLY A 99 5.71 -11.99 13.86
CA GLY A 99 6.92 -12.81 13.70
C GLY A 99 8.21 -12.05 14.05
N PRO A 100 9.29 -12.76 14.41
CA PRO A 100 10.56 -12.15 14.79
C PRO A 100 11.20 -11.33 13.67
N ASP A 101 11.05 -11.77 12.42
CA ASP A 101 11.56 -11.05 11.25
C ASP A 101 10.85 -9.72 11.05
N THR A 102 9.52 -9.71 11.20
CA THR A 102 8.69 -8.50 11.16
C THR A 102 9.05 -7.55 12.28
N LEU A 103 9.23 -8.07 13.49
CA LEU A 103 9.60 -7.23 14.63
C LEU A 103 10.95 -6.55 14.42
N SER A 104 11.98 -7.34 14.09
CA SER A 104 13.32 -6.83 13.76
C SER A 104 13.27 -5.82 12.62
N ALA A 105 12.43 -6.08 11.62
CA ALA A 105 12.27 -5.19 10.49
C ALA A 105 11.69 -3.82 10.84
N LEU A 106 10.64 -3.79 11.65
CA LEU A 106 10.03 -2.55 12.14
C LEU A 106 11.02 -1.75 12.99
N GLU A 107 11.73 -2.42 13.91
CA GLU A 107 12.72 -1.79 14.79
C GLU A 107 13.87 -1.11 14.01
N ASN A 108 14.24 -1.66 12.85
CA ASN A 108 15.30 -1.11 12.00
C ASN A 108 14.87 0.10 11.15
N LEU A 109 13.57 0.38 11.02
CA LEU A 109 13.09 1.57 10.32
C LEU A 109 13.20 2.80 11.22
N VAL A 110 13.79 3.89 10.71
CA VAL A 110 13.97 5.13 11.48
C VAL A 110 12.61 5.78 11.75
N GLU A 111 11.81 5.94 10.69
CA GLU A 111 10.44 6.46 10.74
C GLU A 111 9.48 5.42 10.17
N LEU A 112 8.33 5.27 10.83
CA LEU A 112 7.27 4.38 10.35
C LEU A 112 6.18 5.19 9.66
N PRO A 113 5.83 4.84 8.41
CA PRO A 113 4.69 5.45 7.73
C PRO A 113 3.39 5.07 8.45
N ALA A 114 2.43 6.00 8.44
CA ALA A 114 1.08 5.70 8.92
C ALA A 114 0.42 4.64 8.03
N VAL A 115 -0.36 3.75 8.65
CA VAL A 115 -1.12 2.71 7.97
C VAL A 115 -2.61 3.02 8.10
N THR A 116 -3.30 3.12 6.98
CA THR A 116 -4.76 3.31 6.94
C THR A 116 -5.39 2.10 6.26
N VAL A 117 -6.26 1.39 6.97
CA VAL A 117 -7.06 0.29 6.41
C VAL A 117 -8.48 0.78 6.22
N TYR A 118 -8.96 0.66 5.00
CA TYR A 118 -10.35 0.86 4.66
C TYR A 118 -11.02 -0.50 4.58
N GLY A 119 -12.01 -0.72 5.44
CA GLY A 119 -12.68 -2.01 5.58
C GLY A 119 -14.16 -1.83 5.84
N ALA A 120 -14.91 -2.93 5.76
CA ALA A 120 -16.32 -2.95 6.12
C ALA A 120 -16.57 -3.96 7.24
N ARG A 121 -17.45 -3.59 8.18
CA ARG A 121 -17.76 -4.36 9.40
C ARG A 121 -18.35 -5.76 9.12
N TRP A 122 -19.04 -5.92 7.99
CA TRP A 122 -19.63 -7.18 7.54
C TRP A 122 -18.67 -8.05 6.73
N CYS A 123 -17.51 -7.53 6.31
CA CYS A 123 -16.59 -8.23 5.40
C CYS A 123 -15.57 -9.09 6.17
N SER A 124 -15.56 -10.41 5.91
CA SER A 124 -14.63 -11.35 6.56
C SER A 124 -13.16 -11.11 6.17
N ALA A 125 -12.89 -10.72 4.92
CA ALA A 125 -11.55 -10.37 4.48
C ALA A 125 -11.03 -9.11 5.18
N SER A 126 -11.92 -8.15 5.48
CA SER A 126 -11.56 -6.94 6.25
C SER A 126 -11.09 -7.30 7.66
N ALA A 127 -11.73 -8.29 8.30
CA ALA A 127 -11.35 -8.77 9.63
C ALA A 127 -9.87 -9.16 9.71
N GLY A 128 -9.39 -9.95 8.73
CA GLY A 128 -8.01 -10.42 8.69
C GLY A 128 -7.00 -9.29 8.52
N VAL A 129 -7.29 -8.33 7.64
CA VAL A 129 -6.40 -7.18 7.40
C VAL A 129 -6.39 -6.22 8.60
N MET A 130 -7.55 -5.95 9.21
CA MET A 130 -7.64 -5.14 10.42
C MET A 130 -6.89 -5.80 11.59
N ALA A 131 -7.01 -7.11 11.77
CA ALA A 131 -6.29 -7.86 12.80
C ALA A 131 -4.78 -7.77 12.59
N LEU A 132 -4.29 -7.98 11.36
CA LEU A 132 -2.87 -7.84 11.03
C LEU A 132 -2.37 -6.42 11.30
N ALA A 133 -3.11 -5.40 10.88
CA ALA A 133 -2.75 -4.00 11.12
C ALA A 133 -2.71 -3.66 12.62
N CYS A 134 -3.68 -4.17 13.39
CA CYS A 134 -3.69 -4.07 14.85
C CYS A 134 -2.47 -4.76 15.49
N SER A 135 -2.10 -5.96 15.02
CA SER A 135 -0.92 -6.67 15.49
C SER A 135 0.37 -5.89 15.24
N LEU A 136 0.52 -5.29 14.06
CA LEU A 136 1.65 -4.42 13.72
C LEU A 136 1.69 -3.18 14.63
N ALA A 137 0.55 -2.52 14.86
CA ALA A 137 0.44 -1.33 15.71
C ALA A 137 0.67 -1.63 17.20
N ALA A 138 0.34 -2.84 17.66
CA ALA A 138 0.66 -3.31 19.01
C ALA A 138 2.15 -3.67 19.15
N ALA A 139 2.76 -4.24 18.10
CA ALA A 139 4.15 -4.64 18.10
C ALA A 139 5.13 -3.45 18.11
N ASP A 140 4.83 -2.39 17.36
CA ASP A 140 5.63 -1.16 17.33
C ASP A 140 4.79 0.07 17.70
N PRO A 141 5.06 0.72 18.85
CA PRO A 141 4.30 1.90 19.29
C PRO A 141 4.43 3.08 18.33
N ARG A 142 5.50 3.19 17.53
CA ARG A 142 5.69 4.29 16.58
C ARG A 142 4.71 4.22 15.40
N LEU A 143 4.17 3.04 15.10
CA LEU A 143 3.27 2.85 13.97
C LEU A 143 1.91 3.48 14.27
N SER A 144 1.53 4.46 13.44
CA SER A 144 0.18 5.03 13.47
C SER A 144 -0.77 4.17 12.63
N LEU A 145 -1.95 3.89 13.17
CA LEU A 145 -2.96 3.05 12.55
C LEU A 145 -4.30 3.80 12.49
N HIS A 146 -4.93 3.78 11.32
CA HIS A 146 -6.26 4.32 11.11
C HIS A 146 -7.15 3.28 10.43
N LEU A 147 -8.28 2.95 11.04
CA LEU A 147 -9.24 1.98 10.55
C LEU A 147 -10.51 2.74 10.14
N VAL A 148 -10.80 2.76 8.85
CA VAL A 148 -11.84 3.61 8.25
C VAL A 148 -12.98 2.75 7.72
N ASP A 149 -14.22 3.11 8.06
CA ASP A 149 -15.40 2.50 7.44
C ASP A 149 -15.45 2.89 5.97
N ALA A 150 -15.19 1.92 5.11
CA ALA A 150 -15.22 2.10 3.67
C ALA A 150 -16.60 2.58 3.17
N GLU A 151 -17.69 2.17 3.81
CA GLU A 151 -19.06 2.56 3.44
C GLU A 151 -19.35 4.02 3.78
N ALA A 152 -18.55 4.63 4.66
CA ALA A 152 -18.67 6.03 5.04
C ALA A 152 -17.83 6.96 4.14
N VAL A 153 -16.98 6.42 3.26
CA VAL A 153 -16.16 7.23 2.34
C VAL A 153 -17.03 7.63 1.14
N PRO A 154 -17.17 8.93 0.83
CA PRO A 154 -17.90 9.37 -0.37
C PRO A 154 -17.32 8.75 -1.63
N GLU A 155 -18.19 8.37 -2.58
CA GLU A 155 -17.78 7.68 -3.81
C GLU A 155 -16.78 8.51 -4.62
N GLU A 156 -16.91 9.84 -4.60
CA GLU A 156 -16.01 10.77 -5.29
C GLU A 156 -14.62 10.86 -4.66
N ALA A 157 -14.47 10.43 -3.40
CA ALA A 157 -13.20 10.36 -2.68
C ALA A 157 -12.53 8.99 -2.82
N LEU A 158 -13.19 8.00 -3.43
CA LEU A 158 -12.62 6.69 -3.64
C LEU A 158 -11.61 6.71 -4.79
N PRO A 159 -10.50 5.97 -4.67
CA PRO A 159 -9.57 5.85 -5.79
C PRO A 159 -10.25 5.13 -6.96
N PRO A 160 -9.89 5.47 -8.21
CA PRO A 160 -10.34 4.69 -9.35
C PRO A 160 -9.84 3.25 -9.23
N ALA A 161 -10.56 2.33 -9.86
CA ALA A 161 -10.32 0.88 -9.79
C ALA A 161 -10.64 0.20 -8.45
N LEU A 162 -11.24 0.93 -7.50
CA LEU A 162 -11.69 0.30 -6.27
C LEU A 162 -12.96 -0.52 -6.50
N SER A 163 -12.83 -1.84 -6.42
CA SER A 163 -13.93 -2.79 -6.63
C SER A 163 -14.34 -3.56 -5.37
N ALA A 164 -13.53 -3.53 -4.30
CA ALA A 164 -13.80 -4.29 -3.08
C ALA A 164 -13.00 -3.79 -1.86
N VAL A 165 -13.54 -4.08 -0.68
CA VAL A 165 -12.84 -4.04 0.62
C VAL A 165 -12.17 -5.38 0.95
N PRO A 166 -11.12 -5.41 1.79
CA PRO A 166 -10.40 -4.25 2.31
C PRO A 166 -9.37 -3.70 1.30
N TRP A 167 -8.98 -2.45 1.47
CA TRP A 167 -7.76 -1.92 0.89
C TRP A 167 -6.95 -1.15 1.95
N THR A 168 -5.64 -1.11 1.78
CA THR A 168 -4.72 -0.48 2.73
C THR A 168 -3.92 0.58 2.01
N VAL A 169 -3.73 1.72 2.65
CA VAL A 169 -2.88 2.83 2.21
C VAL A 169 -1.78 3.03 3.24
N ILE A 170 -0.53 3.19 2.80
CA ILE A 170 0.62 3.37 3.69
C ILE A 170 1.41 4.62 3.29
N GLY A 171 1.66 5.48 4.27
CA GLY A 171 2.46 6.70 4.10
C GLY A 171 1.78 7.74 3.21
N SER A 172 2.50 8.21 2.18
CA SER A 172 2.11 9.32 1.30
C SER A 172 0.90 9.05 0.40
N GLY A 173 0.41 7.81 0.33
CA GLY A 173 -0.77 7.44 -0.46
C GLY A 173 -0.49 6.58 -1.69
N GLU A 174 0.75 6.48 -2.14
CA GLU A 174 1.15 5.68 -3.32
C GLU A 174 1.24 4.18 -2.99
N THR A 175 1.60 3.85 -1.75
CA THR A 175 1.66 2.46 -1.29
C THR A 175 0.25 1.98 -1.00
N ARG A 176 -0.26 1.09 -1.84
CA ARG A 176 -1.63 0.57 -1.78
C ARG A 176 -1.64 -0.93 -1.92
N LEU A 177 -2.48 -1.56 -1.11
CA LEU A 177 -2.67 -3.00 -1.09
C LEU A 177 -4.15 -3.33 -1.15
N PHE A 178 -4.51 -4.41 -1.84
CA PHE A 178 -5.91 -4.73 -2.11
C PHE A 178 -6.25 -6.17 -1.73
N GLY A 179 -7.33 -6.33 -0.97
CA GLY A 179 -7.83 -7.61 -0.48
C GLY A 179 -7.03 -8.15 0.71
N SER A 180 -7.07 -9.46 0.90
CA SER A 180 -6.39 -10.13 2.01
C SER A 180 -4.88 -9.94 1.95
N LEU A 181 -4.27 -9.76 3.13
CA LEU A 181 -2.84 -9.54 3.29
C LEU A 181 -2.21 -10.52 4.26
N LYS A 182 -1.02 -10.97 3.89
CA LYS A 182 -0.12 -11.68 4.80
C LYS A 182 0.82 -10.70 5.51
N GLU A 183 1.41 -11.15 6.61
CA GLU A 183 2.34 -10.36 7.41
C GLU A 183 3.56 -9.90 6.59
N GLU A 184 4.13 -10.78 5.77
CA GLU A 184 5.31 -10.47 4.95
C GLU A 184 4.99 -9.44 3.85
N GLU A 185 3.78 -9.50 3.29
CA GLU A 185 3.31 -8.53 2.30
C GLU A 185 3.12 -7.15 2.93
N ALA A 186 2.49 -7.08 4.10
CA ALA A 186 2.31 -5.83 4.84
C ALA A 186 3.67 -5.21 5.22
N LEU A 187 4.60 -6.03 5.72
CA LEU A 187 5.94 -5.57 6.08
C LEU A 187 6.71 -5.04 4.87
N ALA A 188 6.68 -5.76 3.74
CA ALA A 188 7.34 -5.34 2.52
C ALA A 188 6.78 -4.00 1.99
N ALA A 189 5.48 -3.77 2.15
CA ALA A 189 4.84 -2.51 1.79
C ALA A 189 5.23 -1.37 2.74
N ILE A 190 5.28 -1.61 4.06
CA ILE A 190 5.75 -0.63 5.05
C ILE A 190 7.19 -0.19 4.75
N ARG A 191 8.08 -1.15 4.46
CA ARG A 191 9.47 -0.86 4.07
C ARG A 191 9.54 -0.04 2.79
N ALA A 192 8.82 -0.47 1.75
CA ALA A 192 8.80 0.25 0.49
C ALA A 192 8.31 1.69 0.65
N ALA A 193 7.27 1.91 1.47
CA ALA A 193 6.77 3.24 1.79
C ALA A 193 7.82 4.09 2.52
N ALA A 194 8.49 3.51 3.53
CA ALA A 194 9.55 4.20 4.29
C ALA A 194 10.77 4.57 3.43
N GLU A 195 11.07 3.76 2.41
CA GLU A 195 12.20 3.95 1.49
C GLU A 195 11.86 4.79 0.25
N GLY A 196 10.62 5.31 0.14
CA GLY A 196 10.18 6.10 -1.02
C GLY A 196 9.95 5.28 -2.29
N ASN A 197 9.77 3.96 -2.17
CA ASN A 197 9.50 3.02 -3.27
C ASN A 197 8.05 2.49 -3.26
N GLY A 198 7.15 3.23 -2.63
CA GLY A 198 5.75 2.83 -2.40
C GLY A 198 4.96 2.53 -3.67
N GLY A 199 4.99 3.45 -4.65
CA GLY A 199 4.31 3.28 -5.94
C GLY A 199 4.79 2.04 -6.71
N ARG A 200 6.11 1.84 -6.78
CA ARG A 200 6.73 0.64 -7.36
C ARG A 200 6.27 -0.65 -6.67
N HIS A 201 6.18 -0.66 -5.34
CA HIS A 201 5.69 -1.83 -4.62
C HIS A 201 4.23 -2.13 -4.98
N THR A 202 3.38 -1.10 -5.00
CA THR A 202 1.96 -1.22 -5.39
C THR A 202 1.79 -1.80 -6.78
N LEU A 203 2.52 -1.27 -7.77
CA LEU A 203 2.48 -1.79 -9.15
C LEU A 203 2.90 -3.26 -9.19
N ALA A 204 4.03 -3.61 -8.55
CA ALA A 204 4.47 -5.00 -8.51
C ALA A 204 3.43 -5.92 -7.83
N HIS A 205 2.80 -5.46 -6.74
CA HIS A 205 1.74 -6.19 -6.05
C HIS A 205 0.54 -6.45 -6.98
N LEU A 206 0.05 -5.44 -7.69
CA LEU A 206 -1.07 -5.57 -8.63
C LEU A 206 -0.74 -6.50 -9.79
N LEU A 207 0.44 -6.34 -10.40
CA LEU A 207 0.86 -7.12 -11.56
C LEU A 207 1.03 -8.61 -11.23
N ARG A 208 1.58 -8.96 -10.06
CA ARG A 208 1.64 -10.37 -9.59
C ARG A 208 0.25 -10.99 -9.45
N ARG A 209 -0.75 -10.18 -9.11
CA ARG A 209 -2.15 -10.61 -8.93
C ARG A 209 -2.97 -10.50 -10.21
N LYS A 210 -2.33 -10.23 -11.36
CA LYS A 210 -2.95 -10.06 -12.68
C LYS A 210 -3.96 -8.91 -12.73
N LYS A 211 -3.79 -7.90 -11.88
CA LYS A 211 -4.64 -6.70 -11.76
C LYS A 211 -4.08 -5.54 -12.59
N ARG A 212 -3.83 -5.80 -13.88
CA ARG A 212 -3.20 -4.82 -14.78
C ARG A 212 -4.13 -3.65 -15.11
N GLU A 213 -5.43 -3.92 -15.21
CA GLU A 213 -6.44 -2.88 -15.47
C GLU A 213 -6.48 -1.88 -14.30
N GLU A 214 -6.48 -2.36 -13.06
CA GLU A 214 -6.42 -1.51 -11.88
C GLU A 214 -5.11 -0.73 -11.81
N ALA A 215 -3.98 -1.35 -12.15
CA ALA A 215 -2.70 -0.65 -12.25
C ALA A 215 -2.76 0.50 -13.27
N GLY A 216 -3.35 0.28 -14.45
CA GLY A 216 -3.50 1.29 -15.49
C GLY A 216 -4.40 2.46 -15.07
N LEU A 217 -5.50 2.16 -14.37
CA LEU A 217 -6.40 3.20 -13.83
C LEU A 217 -5.70 4.07 -12.77
N LEU A 218 -4.86 3.47 -11.91
CA LEU A 218 -4.09 4.22 -10.92
C LEU A 218 -2.97 5.07 -11.54
N LEU A 219 -2.37 4.61 -12.64
CA LEU A 219 -1.43 5.41 -13.44
C LEU A 219 -2.15 6.61 -14.09
N ALA A 220 -3.30 6.37 -14.72
CA ALA A 220 -4.10 7.41 -15.36
C ALA A 220 -4.61 8.47 -14.35
N ALA A 221 -4.83 8.06 -13.11
CA ALA A 221 -5.24 8.95 -12.02
C ALA A 221 -4.09 9.75 -11.38
N GLY A 222 -2.84 9.52 -11.81
CA GLY A 222 -1.65 10.13 -11.21
C GLY A 222 -1.36 9.66 -9.78
N ILE A 223 -1.98 8.55 -9.34
CA ILE A 223 -1.74 7.95 -8.02
C ILE A 223 -0.45 7.13 -8.05
N LEU A 224 -0.16 6.48 -9.18
CA LEU A 224 1.08 5.76 -9.44
C LEU A 224 1.81 6.42 -10.61
N SER A 225 3.13 6.27 -10.68
CA SER A 225 3.93 6.87 -11.74
C SER A 225 4.27 5.85 -12.85
N PRO A 226 4.14 6.21 -14.14
CA PRO A 226 4.64 5.40 -15.25
C PRO A 226 6.15 5.16 -15.17
N ARG A 227 6.90 6.03 -14.46
CA ARG A 227 8.33 5.81 -14.16
C ARG A 227 8.57 4.52 -13.38
N ASP A 228 7.73 4.23 -12.40
CA ASP A 228 7.84 2.99 -11.63
C ASP A 228 7.50 1.77 -12.48
N ALA A 229 6.54 1.88 -13.40
CA ALA A 229 6.25 0.83 -14.37
C ALA A 229 7.44 0.59 -15.32
N GLY A 230 8.11 1.65 -15.81
CA GLY A 230 9.34 1.54 -16.61
C GLY A 230 10.50 0.89 -15.85
N TRP A 231 10.67 1.24 -14.57
CA TRP A 231 11.64 0.56 -13.72
C TRP A 231 11.30 -0.92 -13.57
N LEU A 232 10.04 -1.26 -13.31
CA LEU A 232 9.60 -2.65 -13.14
C LEU A 232 9.77 -3.48 -14.42
N ALA A 233 9.42 -2.92 -15.58
CA ALA A 233 9.55 -3.58 -16.87
C ALA A 233 10.98 -4.09 -17.15
N SER A 234 11.99 -3.34 -16.71
CA SER A 234 13.40 -3.64 -16.96
C SER A 234 14.10 -4.36 -15.81
N ARG A 235 13.72 -4.08 -14.56
CA ARG A 235 14.53 -4.44 -13.37
C ARG A 235 13.79 -5.26 -12.34
N ALA A 236 12.49 -5.48 -12.46
CA ALA A 236 11.80 -6.32 -11.49
C ALA A 236 12.43 -7.73 -11.46
N PRO A 237 12.71 -8.30 -10.28
CA PRO A 237 13.33 -9.62 -10.19
C PRO A 237 12.43 -10.72 -10.76
N ASP A 238 11.11 -10.56 -10.60
CA ASP A 238 10.09 -11.47 -11.11
C ASP A 238 9.83 -11.23 -12.61
N LEU A 239 10.05 -12.25 -13.44
CA LEU A 239 9.81 -12.18 -14.88
C LEU A 239 8.35 -11.86 -15.22
N GLY A 240 7.39 -12.41 -14.46
CA GLY A 240 5.97 -12.14 -14.65
C GLY A 240 5.65 -10.66 -14.43
N VAL A 241 6.24 -10.02 -13.42
CA VAL A 241 6.11 -8.59 -13.17
C VAL A 241 6.74 -7.77 -14.30
N ARG A 242 7.93 -8.15 -14.81
CA ARG A 242 8.56 -7.45 -15.94
C ARG A 242 7.66 -7.45 -17.17
N LEU A 243 7.22 -8.64 -17.60
CA LEU A 243 6.34 -8.79 -18.76
C LEU A 243 5.01 -8.03 -18.56
N ALA A 244 4.41 -8.14 -17.38
CA ALA A 244 3.15 -7.47 -17.09
C ALA A 244 3.30 -5.94 -17.05
N ALA A 245 4.43 -5.42 -16.56
CA ALA A 245 4.75 -3.98 -16.59
C ALA A 245 4.97 -3.48 -18.02
N THR A 246 5.69 -4.22 -18.86
CA THR A 246 5.85 -3.88 -20.28
C THR A 246 4.52 -3.83 -21.01
N LEU A 247 3.66 -4.83 -20.80
CA LEU A 247 2.32 -4.82 -21.39
C LEU A 247 1.45 -3.68 -20.86
N LEU A 248 1.56 -3.35 -19.57
CA LEU A 248 0.89 -2.20 -18.98
C LEU A 248 1.30 -0.89 -19.67
N LEU A 249 2.60 -0.71 -19.94
CA LEU A 249 3.12 0.46 -20.66
C LEU A 249 2.66 0.51 -22.12
N SER A 250 2.61 -0.63 -22.81
CA SER A 250 2.09 -0.74 -24.19
C SER A 250 0.61 -0.37 -24.29
N GLU A 251 -0.19 -0.84 -23.31
CA GLU A 251 -1.61 -0.47 -23.17
C GLU A 251 -1.78 1.01 -22.84
N LEU A 252 -0.94 1.55 -21.96
CA LEU A 252 -0.93 2.96 -21.63
C LEU A 252 -0.59 3.80 -22.85
N ALA A 253 0.45 3.45 -23.61
CA ALA A 253 0.85 4.16 -24.84
C ALA A 253 -0.23 4.15 -25.92
N SER A 254 -1.04 3.09 -25.97
CA SER A 254 -2.19 2.99 -26.89
C SER A 254 -3.33 3.94 -26.52
N ARG A 255 -3.43 4.34 -25.24
CA ARG A 255 -4.51 5.20 -24.71
C ARG A 255 -4.05 6.66 -24.55
N ASP A 256 -2.85 6.84 -24.01
CA ASP A 256 -2.21 8.12 -23.70
C ASP A 256 -0.69 7.99 -23.89
N ARG A 257 -0.21 8.46 -25.03
CA ARG A 257 1.22 8.42 -25.39
C ARG A 257 2.07 9.33 -24.50
N ALA A 258 1.55 10.48 -24.10
CA ALA A 258 2.31 11.44 -23.30
C ALA A 258 2.56 10.87 -21.90
N LEU A 259 1.53 10.28 -21.29
CA LEU A 259 1.66 9.62 -19.99
C LEU A 259 2.57 8.39 -20.06
N ALA A 260 2.47 7.57 -21.11
CA ALA A 260 3.38 6.44 -21.29
C ALA A 260 4.85 6.87 -21.50
N GLY A 261 5.07 8.00 -22.17
CA GLY A 261 6.39 8.60 -22.37
C GLY A 261 7.12 8.91 -21.05
N GLU A 262 6.41 9.15 -19.95
CA GLU A 262 7.04 9.33 -18.64
C GLU A 262 7.84 8.11 -18.15
N SER A 263 7.59 6.92 -18.73
CA SER A 263 8.36 5.70 -18.44
C SER A 263 9.70 5.60 -19.19
N VAL A 264 9.93 6.46 -20.20
CA VAL A 264 11.15 6.43 -21.04
C VAL A 264 12.43 6.68 -20.24
N PRO A 265 12.53 7.68 -19.33
CA PRO A 265 13.77 7.94 -18.61
C PRO A 265 14.34 6.74 -17.81
N PRO A 266 13.57 6.01 -16.97
CA PRO A 266 14.11 4.84 -16.28
C PRO A 266 14.46 3.66 -17.22
N LEU A 267 13.80 3.56 -18.38
CA LEU A 267 14.14 2.57 -19.40
C LEU A 267 15.44 2.93 -20.13
N LEU A 268 15.66 4.21 -20.45
CA LEU A 268 16.94 4.71 -20.98
C LEU A 268 18.10 4.47 -20.01
N GLU A 269 17.87 4.65 -18.70
CA GLU A 269 18.84 4.26 -17.69
C GLU A 269 19.12 2.74 -17.72
N GLY A 270 18.10 1.94 -18.03
CA GLY A 270 18.22 0.48 -18.09
C GLY A 270 19.09 -0.01 -19.25
N LEU A 271 19.09 0.71 -20.38
CA LEU A 271 20.02 0.48 -21.49
C LEU A 271 21.50 0.64 -21.10
N ARG A 272 21.79 1.31 -19.98
CA ARG A 272 23.17 1.51 -19.47
C ARG A 272 23.56 0.50 -18.39
N SER A 273 22.71 -0.49 -18.14
CA SER A 273 22.98 -1.52 -17.13
C SER A 273 24.18 -2.40 -17.49
N THR A 274 24.92 -2.84 -16.48
CA THR A 274 25.97 -3.85 -16.64
C THR A 274 25.41 -5.22 -17.00
N GLU A 275 24.14 -5.48 -16.67
CA GLU A 275 23.45 -6.74 -16.98
C GLU A 275 22.77 -6.68 -18.35
N ALA A 276 23.16 -7.57 -19.26
CA ALA A 276 22.58 -7.66 -20.61
C ALA A 276 21.05 -7.82 -20.60
N ARG A 277 20.52 -8.66 -19.69
CA ARG A 277 19.07 -8.83 -19.51
C ARG A 277 18.34 -7.50 -19.25
N ILE A 278 18.85 -6.65 -18.36
CA ILE A 278 18.21 -5.35 -18.08
C ILE A 278 18.23 -4.47 -19.33
N ARG A 279 19.34 -4.48 -20.09
CA ARG A 279 19.44 -3.71 -21.33
C ARG A 279 18.44 -4.22 -22.37
N GLY A 280 18.33 -5.52 -22.57
CA GLY A 280 17.38 -6.15 -23.49
C GLY A 280 15.92 -5.88 -23.11
N ASP A 281 15.56 -6.11 -21.84
CA ASP A 281 14.22 -5.82 -21.31
C ASP A 281 13.87 -4.32 -21.49
N SER A 282 14.85 -3.44 -21.31
CA SER A 282 14.67 -1.99 -21.49
C SER A 282 14.47 -1.62 -22.96
N ALA A 283 15.28 -2.16 -23.87
CA ALA A 283 15.15 -1.93 -25.30
C ALA A 283 13.77 -2.38 -25.80
N PHE A 284 13.35 -3.58 -25.39
CA PHE A 284 12.05 -4.13 -25.73
C PHE A 284 10.91 -3.23 -25.22
N ALA A 285 10.94 -2.83 -23.95
CA ALA A 285 9.91 -1.98 -23.37
C ALA A 285 9.85 -0.57 -24.02
N LEU A 286 11.00 0.02 -24.40
CA LEU A 286 11.04 1.28 -25.15
C LEU A 286 10.34 1.14 -26.52
N GLY A 287 10.54 0.01 -27.19
CA GLY A 287 9.82 -0.32 -28.43
C GLY A 287 8.31 -0.44 -28.24
N GLU A 288 7.86 -1.00 -27.12
CA GLU A 288 6.45 -1.10 -26.77
C GLU A 288 5.81 0.26 -26.44
N VAL A 289 6.52 1.12 -25.69
CA VAL A 289 6.10 2.50 -25.41
C VAL A 289 6.01 3.31 -26.71
N GLY A 290 6.99 3.14 -27.61
CA GLY A 290 6.94 3.76 -28.93
C GLY A 290 7.34 5.24 -28.98
N ASP A 291 7.97 5.77 -27.93
CA ASP A 291 8.36 7.18 -27.85
C ASP A 291 9.61 7.47 -28.70
N PRO A 292 9.57 8.46 -29.61
CA PRO A 292 10.71 8.84 -30.44
C PRO A 292 11.95 9.31 -29.67
N GLU A 293 11.83 9.77 -28.41
CA GLU A 293 12.97 10.16 -27.57
C GLU A 293 13.97 9.00 -27.40
N ALA A 294 13.49 7.75 -27.49
CA ALA A 294 14.31 6.56 -27.34
C ALA A 294 15.19 6.22 -28.56
N LEU A 295 14.91 6.81 -29.74
CA LEU A 295 15.53 6.39 -31.00
C LEU A 295 17.06 6.42 -30.95
N HIS A 296 17.65 7.50 -30.45
CA HIS A 296 19.10 7.65 -30.42
C HIS A 296 19.78 6.60 -29.53
N ALA A 297 19.26 6.36 -28.33
CA ALA A 297 19.81 5.37 -27.42
C ALA A 297 19.65 3.93 -27.93
N LEU A 298 18.55 3.65 -28.63
CA LEU A 298 18.34 2.35 -29.28
C LEU A 298 19.26 2.15 -30.48
N GLU A 299 19.59 3.19 -31.24
CA GLU A 299 20.59 3.14 -32.31
C GLU A 299 21.99 2.81 -31.77
N GLU A 300 22.36 3.36 -30.61
CA GLU A 300 23.59 2.97 -29.91
C GLU A 300 23.56 1.50 -29.47
N ALA A 301 22.41 1.02 -28.98
CA ALA A 301 22.24 -0.36 -28.53
C ALA A 301 22.32 -1.42 -29.65
N LEU A 302 22.26 -1.02 -30.93
CA LEU A 302 22.58 -1.92 -32.04
C LEU A 302 24.04 -2.37 -32.05
N GLY A 303 24.92 -1.62 -31.38
CA GLY A 303 26.33 -1.97 -31.18
C GLY A 303 26.60 -2.76 -29.90
N ASP A 304 25.57 -3.19 -29.17
CA ASP A 304 25.74 -3.90 -27.90
C ASP A 304 26.52 -5.22 -28.07
N GLY A 305 27.32 -5.59 -27.07
CA GLY A 305 28.09 -6.83 -27.08
C GLY A 305 27.22 -8.10 -27.01
N ASP A 306 26.00 -7.98 -26.48
CA ASP A 306 25.05 -9.07 -26.34
C ASP A 306 24.08 -9.14 -27.53
N GLU A 307 23.83 -10.35 -28.05
CA GLU A 307 22.99 -10.55 -29.23
C GLU A 307 21.51 -10.26 -28.97
N GLU A 308 20.97 -10.66 -27.81
CA GLU A 308 19.57 -10.44 -27.47
C GLU A 308 19.27 -8.94 -27.32
N VAL A 309 20.25 -8.16 -26.84
CA VAL A 309 20.13 -6.71 -26.73
C VAL A 309 20.07 -6.05 -28.11
N ARG A 310 20.93 -6.48 -29.06
CA ARG A 310 20.92 -5.95 -30.43
C ARG A 310 19.61 -6.27 -31.15
N GLU A 311 19.10 -7.49 -30.99
CA GLU A 311 17.81 -7.90 -31.55
C GLU A 311 16.67 -7.05 -30.99
N ALA A 312 16.59 -6.92 -29.66
CA ALA A 312 15.58 -6.10 -29.00
C ALA A 312 15.65 -4.62 -29.43
N ALA A 313 16.85 -4.06 -29.57
CA ALA A 313 17.05 -2.70 -30.05
C ALA A 313 16.58 -2.52 -31.51
N SER A 314 16.91 -3.48 -32.39
CA SER A 314 16.47 -3.46 -33.79
C SER A 314 14.94 -3.53 -33.90
N GLU A 315 14.30 -4.44 -33.16
CA GLU A 315 12.84 -4.54 -33.12
C GLU A 315 12.18 -3.27 -32.58
N ALA A 316 12.74 -2.69 -31.50
CA ALA A 316 12.23 -1.47 -30.90
C ALA A 316 12.29 -0.28 -31.86
N LEU A 317 13.41 -0.11 -32.56
CA LEU A 317 13.56 0.93 -33.59
C LEU A 317 12.54 0.77 -34.72
N GLN A 318 12.31 -0.46 -35.18
CA GLN A 318 11.30 -0.74 -36.20
C GLN A 318 9.91 -0.32 -35.71
N LYS A 319 9.49 -0.78 -34.52
CA LYS A 319 8.18 -0.46 -33.92
C LYS A 319 7.97 1.05 -33.75
N ILE A 320 8.97 1.78 -33.29
CA ILE A 320 8.88 3.24 -33.13
C ILE A 320 8.71 3.92 -34.49
N ARG A 321 9.53 3.55 -35.48
CA ARG A 321 9.49 4.13 -36.83
C ARG A 321 8.16 3.82 -37.54
N GLU A 322 7.64 2.61 -37.41
CA GLU A 322 6.33 2.24 -37.94
C GLU A 322 5.20 3.08 -37.32
N ARG A 323 5.21 3.28 -35.99
CA ARG A 323 4.23 4.14 -35.31
C ARG A 323 4.32 5.60 -35.75
N LEU A 324 5.52 6.11 -35.99
CA LEU A 324 5.73 7.45 -36.52
C LEU A 324 5.19 7.59 -37.95
N ALA A 325 5.42 6.58 -38.80
CA ALA A 325 4.94 6.57 -40.18
C ALA A 325 3.41 6.47 -40.29
N LEU A 326 2.75 5.80 -39.34
CA LEU A 326 1.29 5.66 -39.27
C LEU A 326 0.59 6.84 -38.58
N GLY A 327 1.34 7.68 -37.87
CA GLY A 327 0.82 8.81 -37.08
C GLY A 327 1.07 10.20 -37.66
N GLY A 328 1.56 10.27 -38.92
CA GLY A 328 1.77 11.50 -39.69
C GLY A 328 0.65 11.82 -40.66
#